data_AF-A0A495S8X3-F1
#
_entry.id   AF-A0A495S8X3-F1
#
_cell.length_a   1.000
_cell.length_b   1.000
_cell.length_c   1.000
_cell.angle_alpha   90.00
_cell.angle_beta   90.00
_cell.angle_gamma   90.00
#
_symmetry.space_group_name_H-M   'P 1'
#
loop_
_entity.id
_entity.type
_entity.pdbx_description
1 polymer ?
#
loop_
_entity_poly.entity_id
_entity_poly.type
_entity_poly.pdbx_seq_one_letter_code
_entity_poly.pdbx_strand_id
1 'polypeptide(L)' 'MKNVFMYSMFIIGTMFLIGGVYNFLPFEIKPVEKFGDAYKYGHAVGYVIGKFLNIVIGVTMIKYGYETYLERKIIK' A
#
# COMPACT_ATOMS: atom_id res chain seq x y z
N MET A 1 16.55 -19.48 3.67
CA MET A 1 15.83 -18.31 4.21
C MET A 1 15.43 -17.27 3.17
N LYS A 2 16.35 -16.77 2.32
CA LYS A 2 16.00 -15.76 1.29
C LYS A 2 14.78 -16.16 0.42
N ASN A 3 14.60 -17.45 0.07
CA ASN A 3 13.52 -17.91 -0.85
C ASN A 3 12.15 -17.68 -0.23
N VAL A 4 12.01 -18.11 1.03
CA VAL A 4 10.81 -17.92 1.84
C VAL A 4 10.51 -16.43 2.00
N PHE A 5 11.53 -15.61 2.27
CA PHE A 5 11.38 -14.15 2.40
C PHE A 5 10.83 -13.50 1.12
N MET A 6 11.36 -13.87 -0.05
CA MET A 6 10.89 -13.36 -1.35
C MET A 6 9.42 -13.73 -1.61
N TYR A 7 9.05 -15.00 -1.39
CA TYR A 7 7.65 -15.42 -1.54
C TYR A 7 6.73 -14.69 -0.55
N SER A 8 7.16 -14.49 0.70
CA SER A 8 6.38 -13.71 1.66
C SER A 8 6.19 -12.25 1.24
N MET A 9 7.21 -11.62 0.67
CA MET A 9 7.11 -10.24 0.17
C MET A 9 6.10 -10.13 -0.98
N PHE A 10 6.08 -11.10 -1.91
CA PHE A 10 5.10 -11.12 -2.98
C PHE A 10 3.68 -11.37 -2.49
N ILE A 11 3.48 -12.35 -1.60
CA ILE A 11 2.15 -12.67 -1.06
C ILE A 11 1.59 -11.48 -0.28
N ILE A 12 2.36 -10.98 0.69
CA ILE A 12 1.92 -9.87 1.55
C ILE A 12 1.74 -8.60 0.73
N GLY A 13 2.66 -8.29 -0.19
CA GLY A 13 2.54 -7.13 -1.08
C GLY A 13 1.30 -7.18 -1.96
N THR A 14 0.96 -8.36 -2.49
CA THR A 14 -0.27 -8.56 -3.28
C THR A 14 -1.52 -8.40 -2.42
N MET A 15 -1.53 -8.91 -1.18
CA MET A 15 -2.63 -8.69 -0.25
C MET A 15 -2.85 -7.20 0.07
N PHE A 16 -1.77 -6.45 0.27
CA PHE A 16 -1.83 -4.99 0.47
C PHE A 16 -2.34 -4.24 -0.76
N LEU A 17 -1.97 -4.67 -1.97
CA LEU A 17 -2.53 -4.11 -3.20
C LEU A 17 -4.04 -4.37 -3.32
N ILE A 18 -4.47 -5.63 -3.14
CA ILE A 18 -5.89 -6.00 -3.24
C ILE A 18 -6.70 -5.26 -2.17
N GLY A 19 -6.24 -5.28 -0.92
CA GLY A 19 -6.88 -4.56 0.18
C GLY A 19 -6.86 -3.05 -0.04
N GLY A 20 -5.79 -2.52 -0.64
CA GLY A 20 -5.69 -1.11 -1.03
C GLY A 20 -6.73 -0.74 -2.08
N VAL A 21 -6.83 -1.50 -3.18
CA VAL A 21 -7.81 -1.27 -4.24
C VAL A 21 -9.25 -1.43 -3.74
N TYR A 22 -9.51 -2.44 -2.91
CA TYR A 22 -10.84 -2.67 -2.33
C TYR A 22 -11.25 -1.55 -1.35
N ASN A 23 -10.31 -1.02 -0.56
CA ASN A 23 -10.59 0.13 0.31
C ASN A 23 -10.62 1.46 -0.46
N PHE A 24 -9.95 1.51 -1.61
CA PHE A 24 -9.95 2.66 -2.48
C PHE A 24 -11.33 2.86 -3.13
N LEU A 25 -11.97 1.77 -3.56
CA LEU A 25 -13.26 1.77 -4.25
C LEU A 25 -14.44 1.41 -3.31
N PRO A 26 -15.50 2.23 -3.25
CA PRO A 26 -15.70 3.50 -3.95
C PRO A 26 -14.86 4.62 -3.31
N PHE A 27 -14.36 5.53 -4.16
CA PHE A 27 -13.60 6.69 -3.70
C PHE A 27 -14.57 7.75 -3.15
N GLU A 28 -15.04 7.52 -1.93
CA GLU A 28 -15.86 8.49 -1.20
C GLU A 28 -15.03 9.19 -0.13
N ILE A 29 -14.85 10.50 -0.26
CA ILE A 29 -14.32 11.32 0.82
C ILE A 29 -15.48 11.60 1.77
N LYS A 30 -15.46 11.05 2.99
CA LYS A 30 -16.48 11.36 3.99
C LYS A 30 -16.27 12.80 4.50
N PRO A 31 -17.16 13.76 4.18
CA PRO A 31 -17.02 15.11 4.69
C PRO A 31 -17.36 15.12 6.18
N VAL A 32 -16.56 15.85 6.97
CA VAL A 32 -16.84 16.02 8.40
C VAL A 32 -17.40 17.42 8.61
N GLU A 33 -18.71 17.53 8.70
CA GLU A 33 -19.39 18.83 8.67
C GLU A 33 -19.25 19.62 9.99
N LYS A 34 -18.97 18.93 11.11
CA LYS A 34 -18.97 19.49 12.47
C LYS A 34 -17.68 20.19 12.90
N PHE A 35 -16.68 20.33 12.03
CA PHE A 35 -15.36 20.87 12.40
C PHE A 35 -14.99 22.11 11.57
N GLY A 36 -14.03 22.90 12.08
CA GLY A 36 -13.50 24.06 11.36
C GLY A 36 -12.80 23.67 10.05
N ASP A 37 -12.68 24.62 9.13
CA ASP A 37 -12.22 24.37 7.75
C ASP A 37 -10.82 23.76 7.68
N ALA A 38 -9.88 24.22 8.52
CA ALA A 38 -8.53 23.65 8.59
C ALA A 38 -8.54 22.14 8.90
N TYR A 39 -9.43 21.70 9.80
CA TYR A 39 -9.58 20.27 10.13
C TYR A 39 -10.23 19.50 8.98
N LYS A 40 -11.21 20.08 8.28
CA LYS A 40 -11.85 19.45 7.11
C LYS A 40 -10.83 19.16 6.01
N TYR A 41 -9.98 20.14 5.68
CA TYR A 41 -8.93 19.96 4.68
C TYR A 41 -7.88 18.93 5.13
N GLY A 42 -7.43 19.01 6.38
CA GLY A 42 -6.49 18.02 6.93
C GLY A 42 -7.05 16.59 6.94
N HIS A 43 -8.32 16.43 7.32
CA HIS A 43 -9.01 15.14 7.31
C HIS A 43 -9.17 14.60 5.89
N ALA A 44 -9.57 15.42 4.92
CA ALA A 44 -9.69 15.01 3.53
C ALA A 44 -8.33 14.53 2.96
N VAL A 45 -7.26 15.29 3.18
CA VAL A 45 -5.91 14.91 2.74
C VAL A 45 -5.44 13.63 3.43
N GLY A 46 -5.59 13.53 4.75
CA GLY A 46 -5.23 12.34 5.51
C GLY A 46 -6.02 11.10 5.08
N TYR A 47 -7.30 11.27 4.76
CA TYR A 47 -8.17 10.21 4.25
C TYR A 47 -7.70 9.71 2.88
N VAL A 48 -7.34 10.64 1.97
CA VAL A 48 -6.79 10.28 0.65
C VAL A 48 -5.45 9.56 0.80
N ILE A 49 -4.53 10.08 1.61
CA ILE A 49 -3.23 9.44 1.88
C ILE A 49 -3.43 8.04 2.47
N GLY A 50 -4.32 7.90 3.46
CA GLY A 50 -4.63 6.60 4.07
C GLY A 50 -5.16 5.59 3.06
N LYS A 51 -6.00 6.02 2.10
CA LYS A 51 -6.49 5.17 1.02
C LYS A 51 -5.38 4.68 0.09
N PHE A 52 -4.36 5.49 -0.17
CA PHE A 52 -3.24 5.11 -1.03
C PHE A 52 -2.13 4.36 -0.30
N LEU A 53 -2.04 4.45 1.03
CA LEU A 53 -0.93 3.88 1.80
C LEU A 53 -0.77 2.37 1.59
N ASN A 54 -1.86 1.61 1.60
CA ASN A 54 -1.85 0.17 1.37
C ASN A 54 -1.34 -0.18 -0.04
N ILE A 55 -1.69 0.62 -1.04
CA ILE A 55 -1.23 0.42 -2.42
C ILE A 55 0.28 0.67 -2.49
N VAL A 56 0.76 1.77 -1.91
CA VAL A 56 2.18 2.13 -1.89
C VAL A 56 3.01 1.07 -1.18
N ILE A 57 2.56 0.60 -0.01
CA ILE A 57 3.21 -0.48 0.74
C ILE A 57 3.24 -1.75 -0.11
N GLY A 58 2.12 -2.13 -0.72
CA GLY A 58 2.02 -3.31 -1.57
C GLY A 58 2.99 -3.30 -2.75
N VAL A 59 3.05 -2.20 -3.50
CA VAL A 59 4.01 -2.00 -4.60
C VAL A 59 5.45 -2.12 -4.09
N THR A 60 5.76 -1.48 -2.96
CA THR A 60 7.12 -1.45 -2.40
C THR A 60 7.58 -2.84 -1.98
N MET A 61 6.71 -3.62 -1.33
CA MET A 61 7.03 -5.01 -0.94
C MET A 61 7.25 -5.91 -2.15
N ILE A 62 6.43 -5.77 -3.20
CA ILE A 62 6.63 -6.53 -4.45
C ILE A 62 7.95 -6.14 -5.12
N LYS A 63 8.28 -4.84 -5.16
CA LYS A 63 9.56 -4.36 -5.69
C LYS A 63 10.75 -4.97 -4.94
N TYR A 64 10.74 -4.94 -3.60
CA TYR A 64 11.80 -5.57 -2.79
C TYR A 64 11.86 -7.09 -2.98
N GLY A 65 10.72 -7.76 -3.10
CA GLY A 65 10.66 -9.18 -3.45
C GLY A 65 11.33 -9.46 -4.80
N TYR A 66 11.10 -8.61 -5.80
CA TYR A 66 11.69 -8.73 -7.13
C TYR A 66 13.21 -8.46 -7.14
N GLU A 67 13.69 -7.45 -6.42
CA GLU A 67 15.13 -7.22 -6.27
C GLU A 67 15.82 -8.42 -5.61
N THR A 68 15.20 -8.99 -4.57
CA THR A 68 15.69 -10.22 -3.91
C THR A 68 15.68 -11.43 -4.86
N TYR A 69 14.73 -11.50 -5.79
CA TYR A 69 14.70 -12.52 -6.84
C TYR A 69 15.88 -12.38 -7.79
N LEU A 70 16.15 -11.15 -8.27
CA LEU A 70 17.24 -10.86 -9.19
C LEU A 70 18.62 -11.16 -8.59
N GLU A 71 18.88 -10.72 -7.36
CA GLU A 71 20.13 -11.05 -6.64
C GLU A 71 20.40 -12.55 -6.66
N ARG A 72 19.34 -13.33 -6.42
CA ARG A 72 19.44 -14.78 -6.31
C ARG A 72 19.64 -15.47 -7.65
N LYS A 73 19.16 -14.87 -8.74
CA LYS A 73 19.38 -15.35 -10.11
C LYS A 73 20.82 -15.09 -10.57
N ILE A 74 21.46 -14.02 -10.08
CA ILE A 74 22.86 -13.68 -10.40
C ILE A 74 23.86 -14.59 -9.65
N ILE A 75 23.50 -15.03 -8.45
CA ILE A 75 24.35 -15.89 -7.59
C ILE A 75 24.29 -17.38 -7.99
N LYS A 76 23.27 -17.78 -8.78
CA LYS A 76 23.11 -19.15 -9.29
C LYS A 76 23.71 -19.31 -10.68
#